data_AF-A0A2X4Y6H4-F1
#
_entry.id   AF-A0A2X4Y6H4-F1
#
_cell.length_a   1.000
_cell.length_b   1.000
_cell.length_c   1.000
_cell.angle_alpha   90.00
_cell.angle_beta   90.00
_cell.angle_gamma   90.00
#
_symmetry.space_group_name_H-M   'P 1'
#
loop_
_entity.id
_entity.type
_entity.pdbx_description
1 polymer ?
#
loop_
_entity_poly.entity_id
_entity_poly.type
_entity_poly.pdbx_seq_one_letter_code
_entity_poly.pdbx_strand_id
1 'polypeptide(L)'
;MNSQSSSLFSQLPSVDRLLNEPEMERLISEYGQQLVVDALRYLQEQARDEIRHRERLPGWVQDWAWAEEARAYLAQKQKPGLVPVFNLSGTVLHTNLGRALLAEEAIDEVANAMRQAVTLEYDLDGAGAATATA
;
A
#
# COMPACT_ATOMS: atom_id res chain seq x y z
N MET A 1 -5.62 -37.91 -14.73
CA MET A 1 -5.90 -36.46 -14.70
C MET A 1 -4.73 -35.61 -14.19
N ASN A 2 -3.84 -36.12 -13.31
CA ASN A 2 -2.74 -35.31 -12.73
C ASN A 2 -1.67 -34.73 -13.68
N SER A 3 -1.51 -35.27 -14.89
CA SER A 3 -0.45 -34.83 -15.81
C SER A 3 -0.70 -33.45 -16.41
N GLN A 4 -1.97 -33.08 -16.66
CA GLN A 4 -2.29 -31.75 -17.20
C GLN A 4 -2.15 -30.66 -16.15
N SER A 5 -2.62 -30.88 -14.92
CA SER A 5 -2.48 -29.91 -13.83
C SER A 5 -1.01 -29.65 -13.50
N SER A 6 -0.16 -30.70 -13.47
CA SER A 6 1.29 -30.57 -13.30
C SER A 6 1.94 -29.69 -14.39
N SER A 7 1.48 -29.84 -15.64
CA SER A 7 1.94 -29.02 -16.78
C SER A 7 1.47 -27.56 -16.73
N LEU A 8 0.42 -27.25 -15.97
CA LEU A 8 -0.02 -25.86 -15.76
C LEU A 8 0.79 -25.19 -14.66
N PHE A 9 1.07 -25.90 -13.56
CA PHE A 9 1.91 -25.34 -12.48
C PHE A 9 3.34 -25.04 -12.93
N SER A 10 3.90 -25.81 -13.86
CA SER A 10 5.24 -25.57 -14.42
C SER A 10 5.33 -24.32 -15.31
N GLN A 11 4.20 -23.73 -15.72
CA GLN A 11 4.17 -22.50 -16.50
C GLN A 11 4.28 -21.24 -15.64
N LEU A 12 4.14 -21.35 -14.31
CA LEU A 12 4.30 -20.21 -13.41
C LEU A 12 5.80 -19.87 -13.28
N PRO A 13 6.22 -18.64 -13.62
CA PRO A 13 7.61 -18.21 -13.47
C PRO A 13 7.98 -18.06 -11.99
N SER A 14 9.28 -18.14 -11.67
CA SER A 14 9.77 -17.80 -10.33
C SER A 14 9.66 -16.29 -10.08
N VAL A 15 9.56 -15.88 -8.81
CA VAL A 15 9.57 -14.45 -8.45
C VAL A 15 10.88 -13.81 -8.92
N ASP A 16 12.02 -14.49 -8.74
CA ASP A 16 13.31 -13.98 -9.18
C ASP A 16 13.37 -13.73 -10.69
N ARG A 17 12.75 -14.59 -11.50
CA ARG A 17 12.66 -14.36 -12.95
C ARG A 17 11.88 -13.08 -13.25
N LEU A 18 10.73 -12.89 -12.59
CA LEU A 18 9.89 -11.70 -12.77
C LEU A 18 10.58 -10.41 -12.29
N LEU A 19 11.37 -10.48 -11.22
CA LEU A 19 12.12 -9.34 -10.69
C LEU A 19 13.21 -8.84 -11.63
N ASN A 20 13.71 -9.69 -12.53
CA ASN A 20 14.73 -9.33 -13.52
C ASN A 20 14.13 -8.70 -14.80
N GLU A 21 12.81 -8.53 -14.88
CA GLU A 21 12.16 -7.91 -16.04
C GLU A 21 12.23 -6.37 -15.96
N PRO A 22 12.48 -5.65 -17.08
CA PRO A 22 12.61 -4.20 -17.08
C PRO A 22 11.38 -3.43 -16.57
N GLU A 23 10.19 -4.01 -16.75
CA GLU A 23 8.93 -3.43 -16.29
C GLU A 23 8.81 -3.51 -14.75
N MET A 24 9.40 -4.54 -14.16
CA MET A 24 9.43 -4.74 -12.71
C MET A 24 10.38 -3.76 -12.03
N GLU A 25 11.51 -3.41 -12.66
CA GLU A 25 12.43 -2.37 -12.16
C GLU A 25 11.72 -1.02 -11.96
N ARG A 26 10.78 -0.68 -12.86
CA ARG A 26 9.98 0.55 -12.74
C ARG A 26 9.06 0.47 -11.52
N LEU A 27 8.40 -0.66 -11.30
CA LEU A 27 7.54 -0.86 -10.13
C LEU A 27 8.34 -0.86 -8.83
N ILE A 28 9.55 -1.42 -8.82
CA ILE A 28 10.44 -1.40 -7.65
C ILE A 28 10.85 0.04 -7.33
N SER A 29 11.12 0.85 -8.35
CA SER A 29 11.46 2.27 -8.17
C SER A 29 10.29 3.09 -7.60
N GLU A 30 9.05 2.75 -7.95
CA GLU A 30 7.84 3.47 -7.53
C GLU A 30 7.31 3.01 -6.17
N TYR A 31 7.25 1.71 -5.93
CA TYR A 31 6.59 1.10 -4.78
C TYR A 31 7.57 0.54 -3.73
N GLY A 32 8.85 0.36 -4.10
CA GLY A 32 9.84 -0.31 -3.28
C GLY A 32 9.84 -1.82 -3.44
N GLN A 33 11.04 -2.42 -3.34
CA GLN A 33 11.27 -3.84 -3.62
C GLN A 33 10.39 -4.78 -2.79
N GLN A 34 10.24 -4.52 -1.49
CA GLN A 34 9.49 -5.39 -0.60
C GLN A 34 8.01 -5.50 -1.01
N LEU A 35 7.36 -4.37 -1.33
CA LEU A 35 5.96 -4.36 -1.75
C LEU A 35 5.76 -5.08 -3.09
N VAL A 36 6.70 -4.91 -4.02
CA VAL A 36 6.66 -5.61 -5.32
C VAL A 36 6.80 -7.12 -5.14
N VAL A 37 7.74 -7.57 -4.30
CA VAL A 37 7.92 -9.00 -3.99
C VAL A 37 6.65 -9.60 -3.38
N ASP A 38 6.03 -8.91 -2.43
CA ASP A 38 4.81 -9.37 -1.79
C ASP A 38 3.62 -9.40 -2.76
N ALA A 39 3.53 -8.43 -3.69
CA ALA A 39 2.55 -8.44 -4.77
C ALA A 39 2.73 -9.64 -5.71
N LEU A 40 3.96 -9.94 -6.12
CA LEU A 40 4.25 -11.08 -7.00
C LEU A 40 3.94 -12.42 -6.34
N ARG A 41 4.27 -12.57 -5.05
CA ARG A 41 3.91 -13.76 -4.27
C ARG A 41 2.40 -13.95 -4.17
N TYR A 42 1.67 -12.85 -3.94
CA TYR A 42 0.21 -12.88 -3.93
C TYR A 42 -0.36 -13.33 -5.28
N LEU A 43 0.11 -12.76 -6.39
CA LEU A 43 -0.35 -13.13 -7.74
C LEU A 43 -0.01 -14.59 -8.08
N GLN A 44 1.16 -15.09 -7.67
CA GLN A 44 1.50 -16.50 -7.84
C GLN A 44 0.53 -17.42 -7.09
N GLU A 45 0.12 -17.07 -5.86
CA GLU A 45 -0.86 -17.86 -5.12
C GLU A 45 -2.24 -17.81 -5.79
N GLN A 46 -2.66 -16.65 -6.30
CA GLN A 46 -3.91 -16.53 -7.08
C GLN A 46 -3.88 -17.43 -8.33
N ALA A 47 -2.77 -17.46 -9.05
CA ALA A 47 -2.63 -18.34 -10.20
C ALA A 47 -2.65 -19.83 -9.80
N ARG A 48 -1.99 -20.19 -8.69
CA ARG A 48 -2.03 -21.56 -8.15
C ARG A 48 -3.45 -21.96 -7.76
N ASP A 49 -4.22 -21.06 -7.17
CA ASP A 49 -5.64 -21.29 -6.83
C ASP A 49 -6.50 -21.52 -8.07
N GLU A 50 -6.33 -20.71 -9.12
CA GLU A 50 -7.08 -20.90 -10.37
C GLU A 50 -6.76 -22.25 -11.02
N ILE A 51 -5.49 -22.66 -11.03
CA ILE A 51 -5.09 -23.98 -11.53
C ILE A 51 -5.68 -25.09 -10.66
N ARG A 52 -5.66 -24.97 -9.32
CA ARG A 52 -6.21 -25.97 -8.39
C ARG A 52 -7.71 -26.16 -8.57
N HIS A 53 -8.46 -25.08 -8.74
CA HIS A 53 -9.92 -25.11 -8.72
C HIS A 53 -10.56 -25.20 -10.10
N ARG A 54 -9.90 -24.67 -11.13
CA ARG A 54 -10.45 -24.55 -12.48
C ARG A 54 -9.63 -25.28 -13.53
N GLU A 55 -8.51 -25.89 -13.14
CA GLU A 55 -7.58 -26.57 -14.05
C GLU A 55 -7.20 -25.70 -15.25
N ARG A 56 -7.08 -24.38 -15.02
CA ARG A 56 -6.83 -23.38 -16.06
C ARG A 56 -5.74 -22.41 -15.61
N LEU A 57 -4.88 -22.04 -16.56
CA LEU A 57 -3.95 -20.94 -16.36
C LEU A 57 -4.68 -19.60 -16.52
N PRO A 58 -4.55 -18.64 -15.59
CA PRO A 58 -5.13 -17.32 -15.75
C PRO A 58 -4.66 -16.65 -17.06
N GLY A 59 -5.53 -15.86 -17.69
CA GLY A 59 -5.22 -15.19 -18.97
C GLY A 59 -4.00 -14.27 -18.87
N TRP A 60 -3.91 -13.49 -17.79
CA TRP A 60 -2.78 -12.59 -17.53
C TRP A 60 -1.44 -13.33 -17.35
N VAL A 61 -1.45 -14.62 -16.95
CA VAL A 61 -0.22 -15.43 -16.94
C VAL A 61 0.17 -15.82 -18.37
N GLN A 62 -0.80 -16.20 -19.21
CA GLN A 62 -0.57 -16.56 -20.61
C GLN A 62 -0.08 -15.37 -21.43
N ASP A 63 -0.64 -14.19 -21.17
CA ASP A 63 -0.30 -12.94 -21.83
C ASP A 63 0.97 -12.28 -21.27
N TRP A 64 1.63 -12.91 -20.29
CA TRP A 64 2.82 -12.40 -19.59
C TRP A 64 2.61 -11.03 -18.90
N ALA A 65 1.39 -10.71 -18.51
CA ALA A 65 0.98 -9.41 -17.95
C ALA A 65 1.26 -9.25 -16.44
N TRP A 66 2.38 -9.80 -15.94
CA TRP A 66 2.69 -9.81 -14.51
C TRP A 66 2.94 -8.41 -13.93
N ALA A 67 3.57 -7.53 -14.71
CA ALA A 67 3.83 -6.17 -14.29
C ALA A 67 2.54 -5.34 -14.21
N GLU A 68 1.63 -5.48 -15.17
CA GLU A 68 0.33 -4.83 -15.16
C GLU A 68 -0.51 -5.28 -13.95
N GLU A 69 -0.59 -6.59 -13.69
CA GLU A 69 -1.33 -7.13 -12.56
C GLU A 69 -0.72 -6.71 -11.22
N ALA A 70 0.62 -6.71 -11.11
CA ALA A 70 1.32 -6.24 -9.91
C ALA A 70 1.04 -4.75 -9.67
N ARG A 71 1.08 -3.92 -10.72
CA ARG A 71 0.73 -2.50 -10.63
C ARG A 71 -0.72 -2.31 -10.19
N ALA A 72 -1.66 -3.04 -10.79
CA ALA A 72 -3.08 -2.93 -10.44
C ALA A 72 -3.34 -3.29 -8.97
N TYR A 73 -2.71 -4.38 -8.51
CA TYR A 73 -2.77 -4.82 -7.12
C TYR A 73 -2.18 -3.78 -6.16
N LEU A 74 -0.99 -3.26 -6.46
CA LEU A 74 -0.30 -2.25 -5.64
C LEU A 74 -1.08 -0.93 -5.59
N ALA A 75 -1.60 -0.47 -6.73
CA ALA A 75 -2.42 0.73 -6.81
C ALA A 75 -3.73 0.60 -6.00
N GLN A 76 -4.33 -0.59 -5.97
CA GLN A 76 -5.50 -0.85 -5.13
C GLN A 76 -5.15 -0.84 -3.63
N LYS A 77 -3.99 -1.40 -3.26
CA LYS A 77 -3.52 -1.48 -1.87
C LYS A 77 -3.00 -0.15 -1.32
N GLN A 78 -2.45 0.72 -2.16
CA GLN A 78 -1.93 2.04 -1.76
C GLN A 78 -3.00 3.13 -1.69
N LYS A 79 -4.29 2.82 -1.93
CA LYS A 79 -5.34 3.81 -1.69
C LYS A 79 -5.28 4.28 -0.23
N PRO A 80 -5.09 5.58 0.04
CA PRO A 80 -5.12 6.10 1.40
C PRO A 80 -6.42 5.67 2.06
N GLY A 81 -6.34 5.07 3.26
CA GLY A 81 -7.53 4.69 4.03
C GLY A 81 -8.39 5.90 4.41
N LEU A 82 -7.80 7.10 4.39
CA LEU A 82 -8.45 8.38 4.60
C LEU A 82 -8.27 9.23 3.35
N VAL A 83 -9.38 9.58 2.70
CA VAL A 83 -9.42 10.51 1.57
C VAL A 83 -10.38 11.66 1.90
N PRO A 84 -10.09 12.89 1.46
CA PRO A 84 -11.04 13.98 1.58
C PRO A 84 -12.34 13.66 0.81
N VAL A 85 -13.48 14.06 1.37
CA VAL A 85 -14.80 13.89 0.73
C VAL A 85 -15.59 15.19 0.78
N PHE A 86 -16.47 15.39 -0.19
CA PHE A 86 -17.48 16.45 -0.12
C PHE A 86 -18.66 15.98 0.74
N ASN A 87 -18.94 16.70 1.82
CA ASN A 87 -20.10 16.43 2.65
C ASN A 87 -21.38 16.99 2.00
N LEU A 88 -22.18 16.12 1.39
CA LEU A 88 -23.45 16.46 0.73
C LEU A 88 -24.69 16.19 1.61
N SER A 89 -24.50 15.82 2.87
CA SER A 89 -25.60 15.50 3.80
C SER A 89 -26.24 16.72 4.46
N GLY A 90 -25.60 17.88 4.39
CA GLY A 90 -25.98 19.09 5.15
C GLY A 90 -25.69 19.02 6.65
N THR A 91 -25.10 17.92 7.16
CA THR A 91 -24.73 17.77 8.57
C THR A 91 -23.37 18.42 8.84
N VAL A 92 -23.31 19.44 9.70
CA VAL A 92 -22.04 20.13 10.03
C VAL A 92 -21.09 19.23 10.82
N LEU A 93 -21.58 18.52 11.85
CA LEU A 93 -20.78 17.61 12.67
C LEU A 93 -21.04 16.15 12.28
N HIS A 94 -20.36 15.68 11.24
CA HIS A 94 -20.61 14.35 10.70
C HIS A 94 -19.71 13.30 11.36
N THR A 95 -20.25 12.47 12.26
CA THR A 95 -19.49 11.49 13.05
C THR A 95 -18.71 10.49 12.19
N ASN A 96 -19.25 10.08 11.04
CA ASN A 96 -18.56 9.15 10.13
C ASN A 96 -17.54 9.84 9.19
N LEU A 97 -17.50 11.18 9.13
CA LEU A 97 -16.60 11.95 8.25
C LEU A 97 -15.61 12.82 9.05
N GLY A 98 -15.33 12.48 10.30
CA GLY A 98 -14.33 13.19 11.10
C GLY A 98 -14.84 14.39 11.91
N ARG A 99 -16.16 14.53 12.08
CA ARG A 99 -16.81 15.57 12.89
C ARG A 99 -16.53 16.99 12.36
N ALA A 100 -15.88 17.83 13.16
CA ALA A 100 -15.60 19.22 12.83
C ALA A 100 -14.28 19.31 12.05
N LEU A 101 -14.28 20.13 11.00
CA LEU A 101 -13.03 20.55 10.38
C LEU A 101 -12.24 21.41 11.37
N LEU A 102 -10.93 21.21 11.41
CA LEU A 102 -10.03 22.06 12.19
C LEU A 102 -9.82 23.38 11.46
N ALA A 103 -9.60 24.46 12.21
CA ALA A 103 -9.14 25.72 11.65
C ALA A 103 -7.71 25.57 11.12
N GLU A 104 -7.35 26.30 10.06
CA GLU A 104 -6.02 26.22 9.46
C GLU A 104 -4.92 26.54 10.48
N GLU A 105 -5.14 27.52 11.36
CA GLU A 105 -4.20 27.87 12.42
C GLU A 105 -3.92 26.70 13.38
N ALA A 106 -4.95 25.87 13.65
CA ALA A 106 -4.79 24.69 14.49
C ALA A 106 -4.06 23.55 13.75
N ILE A 107 -4.28 23.41 12.43
CA ILE A 107 -3.59 22.43 11.59
C ILE A 107 -2.09 22.77 11.53
N ASP A 108 -1.75 24.05 11.34
CA ASP A 108 -0.37 24.52 11.24
C ASP A 108 0.40 24.27 12.54
N GLU A 109 -0.19 24.59 13.70
CA GLU A 109 0.45 24.35 14.99
C GLU A 109 0.67 22.86 15.28
N VAL A 110 -0.30 22.00 14.95
CA VAL A 110 -0.13 20.55 15.07
C VAL A 110 0.97 20.05 14.13
N ALA A 111 1.00 20.54 12.89
CA ALA A 111 2.04 20.16 11.93
C ALA A 111 3.44 20.57 12.41
N ASN A 112 3.58 21.75 13.01
CA ASN A 112 4.83 22.21 13.62
C ASN A 112 5.25 21.32 14.79
N ALA A 113 4.32 21.04 15.72
CA ALA A 113 4.57 20.16 16.87
C ALA A 113 5.00 18.75 16.43
N MET A 114 4.40 18.19 15.38
CA MET A 114 4.76 16.87 14.85
C MET A 114 6.15 16.82 14.18
N ARG A 115 6.72 17.97 13.80
CA ARG A 115 8.03 18.05 13.13
C ARG A 115 9.21 18.16 14.09
N GLN A 116 8.95 18.40 15.37
CA GLN A 116 9.98 18.76 16.36
C GLN A 116 9.88 17.86 17.60
N ALA A 117 10.97 17.80 18.37
CA ALA A 117 10.88 17.28 19.73
C ALA A 117 10.07 18.28 20.57
N VAL A 118 8.99 17.80 21.19
CA VAL A 118 8.07 18.63 21.97
C VAL A 118 8.07 18.23 23.44
N THR A 119 7.64 19.15 24.29
CA THR A 119 7.60 18.99 25.76
C THR A 119 6.41 18.16 26.23
N LEU A 120 6.03 17.11 25.48
CA LEU A 120 4.80 16.34 25.69
C LEU A 120 4.67 15.79 27.13
N GLU A 121 5.78 15.29 27.69
CA GLU A 121 5.87 14.81 29.07
C GLU A 121 6.92 15.57 29.89
N TYR A 122 7.38 16.73 29.38
CA TYR A 122 8.54 17.43 29.93
C TYR A 122 8.15 18.80 30.46
N ASP A 123 8.32 19.00 31.77
CA ASP A 123 8.14 20.30 32.40
C ASP A 123 9.43 21.13 32.27
N LEU A 124 9.35 22.26 31.57
CA LEU A 124 10.48 23.17 31.37
C LEU A 124 10.89 23.90 32.65
N ASP A 125 9.99 23.99 33.64
CA ASP A 125 10.27 24.60 34.93
C ASP A 125 10.99 23.63 35.89
N GLY A 126 11.04 22.34 35.53
CA GLY A 126 11.78 21.28 36.21
C GLY A 126 13.17 21.08 35.62
N ALA A 127 14.20 21.15 36.47
CA ALA A 127 15.61 21.14 36.10
C ALA A 127 16.06 19.94 35.22
N GLY A 128 16.08 20.14 33.91
CA GLY A 128 16.73 19.21 32.98
C GLY A 128 16.93 19.80 31.58
N ALA A 129 17.55 19.00 30.71
CA ALA A 129 18.39 19.44 29.59
C ALA A 129 17.65 19.81 28.29
N ALA A 130 16.42 20.33 28.37
CA ALA A 130 15.67 20.81 27.20
C ALA A 130 15.40 22.32 27.30
N THR A 131 15.46 23.02 26.18
CA THR A 131 15.20 24.47 26.09
C THR A 131 14.17 24.71 24.99
N ALA A 132 13.12 25.48 25.28
CA ALA A 132 12.13 25.83 24.27
C ALA A 132 12.70 26.84 23.26
N THR A 133 12.45 26.58 21.98
CA THR A 133 12.63 27.57 20.91
C THR A 133 11.31 28.33 20.75
N ALA A 134 11.36 29.65 20.86
CA ALA A 134 10.22 30.55 20.65
C ALA A 134 9.93 30.77 19.17
#